data_AF-W9VAM4-F1
#
_entry.id   AF-W9VAM4-F1
#
_cell.length_a   1.000
_cell.length_b   1.000
_cell.length_c   1.000
_cell.angle_alpha   90.00
_cell.angle_beta   90.00
_cell.angle_gamma   90.00
#
_symmetry.space_group_name_H-M   'P 1'
#
loop_
_entity.id
_entity.type
_entity.pdbx_description
1 polymer ?
#
loop_
_entity_poly.entity_id
_entity_poly.type
_entity_poly.pdbx_seq_one_letter_code
_entity_poly.pdbx_strand_id
1 'polypeptide(L)'
;MHLVSAYRSVDRQAGLIRRKLDAGRSLDAILEVLAPPGCSEHHTGRAVDIGTGDLRPLEPDFDRAPAFAWLGVHAHRFGFGLSFPRGNAFGYVYEPWHWCFSETGDRSFRDFESTARFP
;
A
#
# COMPACT_ATOMS: atom_id res chain seq x y z
N MET A 1 -6.62 7.50 -12.76
CA MET A 1 -6.10 6.38 -11.96
C MET A 1 -5.90 5.17 -12.85
N HIS A 2 -4.90 4.35 -12.57
CA HIS A 2 -4.69 3.05 -13.20
C HIS A 2 -4.16 2.04 -12.16
N LEU A 3 -4.36 0.76 -12.42
CA LEU A 3 -3.85 -0.31 -11.56
C LEU A 3 -2.38 -0.59 -11.87
N VAL A 4 -1.52 -0.61 -10.85
CA VAL A 4 -0.10 -0.93 -10.98
C VAL A 4 0.16 -2.40 -10.60
N SER A 5 -0.46 -2.87 -9.53
CA SER A 5 -0.32 -4.23 -9.03
C SER A 5 -1.57 -4.64 -8.24
N ALA A 6 -1.86 -5.94 -8.19
CA ALA A 6 -2.96 -6.52 -7.43
C ALA A 6 -2.50 -7.89 -6.90
N TYR A 7 -3.17 -8.99 -7.24
CA TYR A 7 -2.73 -10.31 -6.82
C TYR A 7 -1.25 -10.59 -7.17
N ARG A 8 -0.53 -11.14 -6.19
CA ARG A 8 0.86 -11.54 -6.32
C ARG A 8 1.04 -12.85 -5.57
N SER A 9 1.55 -13.89 -6.23
CA SER A 9 1.83 -15.17 -5.57
C SER A 9 2.99 -15.07 -4.58
N VAL A 10 3.07 -16.03 -3.65
CA VAL A 10 4.19 -16.18 -2.71
C VAL A 10 5.52 -16.30 -3.44
N ASP A 11 5.59 -17.12 -4.49
CA ASP A 11 6.80 -17.29 -5.29
C ASP A 11 7.24 -16.00 -5.99
N ARG A 12 6.28 -15.23 -6.52
CA ARG A 12 6.57 -13.92 -7.14
C ARG A 12 7.12 -12.95 -6.09
N GLN A 13 6.60 -12.96 -4.87
CA GLN A 13 7.11 -12.15 -3.75
C GLN A 13 8.53 -12.56 -3.35
N ALA A 14 8.80 -13.86 -3.21
CA ALA A 14 10.14 -14.36 -2.94
C ALA A 14 11.12 -13.94 -4.04
N GLY A 15 10.69 -13.96 -5.31
CA GLY A 15 11.48 -13.47 -6.43
C GLY A 15 11.81 -11.98 -6.36
N LEU A 16 10.90 -11.13 -5.87
CA LEU A 16 11.17 -9.69 -5.68
C LEU A 16 12.25 -9.45 -4.61
N ILE A 17 12.17 -10.18 -3.50
CA ILE A 17 13.16 -10.10 -2.42
C ILE A 17 14.52 -10.56 -2.91
N ARG A 18 14.59 -11.73 -3.58
CA ARG A 18 15.84 -12.26 -4.13
C ARG A 18 16.50 -11.28 -5.09
N ARG A 19 15.74 -10.65 -6.00
CA ARG A 19 16.29 -9.63 -6.90
C ARG A 19 16.90 -8.43 -6.18
N LYS A 20 16.33 -8.00 -5.05
CA LYS A 20 16.90 -6.88 -4.27
C LYS A 20 18.14 -7.30 -3.48
N LEU A 21 18.19 -8.53 -2.97
CA LEU A 21 19.38 -9.11 -2.35
C LEU A 21 20.52 -9.23 -3.37
N ASP A 22 20.23 -9.74 -4.56
CA ASP A 22 21.20 -9.86 -5.66
C ASP A 22 21.72 -8.47 -6.12
N ALA A 23 20.89 -7.44 -5.97
CA ALA A 23 21.28 -6.04 -6.20
C ALA A 23 22.05 -5.40 -5.02
N GLY A 24 22.43 -6.19 -4.00
CA GLY A 24 23.25 -5.76 -2.88
C GLY A 24 22.52 -5.01 -1.77
N ARG A 25 21.17 -5.01 -1.75
CA ARG A 25 20.42 -4.40 -0.63
C ARG A 25 20.41 -5.33 0.59
N SER A 26 20.50 -4.75 1.79
CA SER A 26 20.34 -5.50 3.03
C SER A 26 18.92 -6.03 3.17
N LEU A 27 18.76 -7.14 3.89
CA LEU A 27 17.44 -7.72 4.15
C LEU A 27 16.52 -6.73 4.88
N ASP A 28 17.04 -6.01 5.88
CA ASP A 28 16.27 -5.03 6.65
C ASP A 28 15.68 -3.94 5.73
N ALA A 29 16.50 -3.33 4.87
CA ALA A 29 16.04 -2.32 3.92
C ALA A 29 15.07 -2.87 2.86
N ILE A 30 15.10 -4.18 2.60
CA ILE A 30 14.12 -4.83 1.72
C ILE A 30 12.80 -5.01 2.46
N LEU A 31 12.83 -5.44 3.72
CA LEU A 31 11.64 -5.72 4.51
C LEU A 31 10.89 -4.46 4.97
N GLU A 32 11.54 -3.30 4.93
CA GLU A 32 10.87 -1.99 5.07
C GLU A 32 9.89 -1.68 3.92
N VAL A 33 10.10 -2.26 2.73
CA VAL A 33 9.35 -1.94 1.50
C VAL A 33 8.71 -3.16 0.82
N LEU A 34 9.01 -4.37 1.27
CA LEU A 34 8.44 -5.61 0.77
C LEU A 34 8.12 -6.53 1.94
N ALA A 35 6.84 -6.89 2.06
CA ALA A 35 6.44 -7.90 3.03
C ALA A 35 7.17 -9.24 2.79
N PRO A 36 7.50 -10.00 3.85
CA PRO A 36 8.00 -11.36 3.72
C PRO A 36 7.05 -12.23 2.85
N PRO A 37 7.56 -13.23 2.10
CA PRO A 37 6.72 -14.13 1.33
C PRO A 37 5.77 -14.88 2.27
N GLY A 38 4.49 -14.92 1.94
CA GLY A 38 3.43 -15.45 2.82
C GLY A 38 2.77 -14.38 3.71
N CYS A 39 3.37 -13.20 3.86
CA CYS A 39 2.88 -12.11 4.70
C CYS A 39 2.38 -10.88 3.90
N SER A 40 2.38 -10.92 2.56
CA SER A 40 1.91 -9.80 1.73
C SER A 40 0.40 -9.81 1.58
N GLU A 41 -0.27 -8.66 1.76
CA GLU A 41 -1.72 -8.53 1.52
C GLU A 41 -2.12 -8.86 0.08
N HIS A 42 -1.22 -8.63 -0.89
CA HIS A 42 -1.43 -9.02 -2.29
C HIS A 42 -1.59 -10.53 -2.49
N HIS A 43 -1.14 -11.38 -1.56
CA HIS A 43 -1.39 -12.82 -1.61
C HIS A 43 -2.86 -13.15 -1.46
N THR A 44 -3.62 -12.28 -0.78
CA THR A 44 -5.04 -12.50 -0.54
C THR A 44 -5.91 -12.08 -1.73
N GLY A 45 -5.34 -11.39 -2.71
CA GLY A 45 -6.09 -10.81 -3.83
C GLY A 45 -6.93 -9.59 -3.46
N ARG A 46 -6.86 -9.11 -2.20
CA ARG A 46 -7.63 -7.96 -1.69
C ARG A 46 -6.90 -6.62 -1.76
N ALA A 47 -5.59 -6.64 -1.99
CA ALA A 47 -4.77 -5.44 -2.08
C ALA A 47 -4.53 -5.00 -3.53
N VAL A 48 -4.55 -3.70 -3.76
CA VAL A 48 -4.27 -3.04 -5.02
C VAL A 48 -3.30 -1.88 -4.83
N ASP A 49 -2.35 -1.78 -5.75
CA ASP A 49 -1.48 -0.61 -5.89
C ASP A 49 -2.03 0.29 -7.00
N ILE A 50 -2.28 1.55 -6.69
CA ILE A 50 -2.91 2.52 -7.59
C ILE A 50 -1.90 3.59 -8.00
N GLY A 51 -1.84 3.87 -9.30
CA GLY A 51 -1.07 4.97 -9.90
C GLY A 51 -1.98 6.00 -10.57
N THR A 52 -1.41 7.13 -10.98
CA THR A 52 -2.15 8.16 -11.72
C THR A 52 -1.26 9.01 -12.62
N GLY A 53 -1.80 9.32 -13.81
CA GLY A 53 -1.13 10.18 -14.80
C GLY A 53 0.32 9.77 -15.06
N ASP A 54 1.20 10.77 -15.09
CA ASP A 54 2.64 10.64 -15.34
C ASP A 54 3.47 10.52 -14.04
N LEU A 55 2.83 10.41 -12.88
CA LEU A 55 3.57 10.19 -11.64
C LEU A 55 4.22 8.81 -11.69
N ARG A 56 5.46 8.74 -11.19
CA ARG A 56 6.15 7.47 -11.03
C ARG A 56 5.31 6.58 -10.09
N PRO A 57 5.00 5.34 -10.48
CA PRO A 57 4.19 4.45 -9.64
C PRO A 57 4.98 3.99 -8.42
N LEU A 58 4.26 3.65 -7.35
CA LEU A 58 4.82 3.12 -6.10
C LEU A 58 5.80 4.10 -5.42
N GLU A 59 5.51 5.40 -5.50
CA GLU A 59 6.30 6.46 -4.87
C GLU A 59 5.42 7.35 -3.96
N PRO A 60 5.99 7.95 -2.90
CA PRO A 60 5.25 8.78 -1.96
C PRO A 60 4.53 9.97 -2.60
N ASP A 61 5.04 10.49 -3.72
CA ASP A 61 4.47 11.64 -4.45
C ASP A 61 3.02 11.41 -4.92
N PHE A 62 2.54 10.16 -4.95
CA PHE A 62 1.13 9.86 -5.19
C PHE A 62 0.21 10.56 -4.18
N ASP A 63 0.65 10.83 -2.95
CA ASP A 63 -0.14 11.50 -1.91
C ASP A 63 -0.54 12.96 -2.24
N ARG A 64 0.17 13.58 -3.20
CA ARG A 64 -0.14 14.94 -3.70
C ARG A 64 -1.12 14.94 -4.86
N ALA A 65 -1.46 13.77 -5.40
CA ALA A 65 -2.31 13.69 -6.58
C ALA A 65 -3.79 13.87 -6.22
N PRO A 66 -4.60 14.46 -7.11
CA PRO A 66 -6.07 14.48 -6.96
C PRO A 66 -6.68 13.08 -6.79
N ALA A 67 -6.02 12.07 -7.35
CA ALA A 67 -6.41 10.67 -7.19
C ALA A 67 -6.33 10.21 -5.72
N PHE A 68 -5.24 10.51 -5.02
CA PHE A 68 -5.09 10.14 -3.61
C PHE A 68 -6.10 10.86 -2.73
N ALA A 69 -6.33 12.16 -2.98
CA ALA A 69 -7.37 12.93 -2.29
C ALA A 69 -8.76 12.29 -2.46
N TRP A 70 -9.11 11.86 -3.68
CA TRP A 70 -10.36 11.16 -3.94
C TRP A 70 -10.45 9.84 -3.16
N LEU A 71 -9.38 9.04 -3.13
CA LEU A 71 -9.35 7.78 -2.38
C LEU A 71 -9.52 8.00 -0.88
N GLY A 72 -8.85 9.02 -0.31
CA GLY A 72 -8.97 9.38 1.11
C GLY A 72 -10.41 9.66 1.55
N VAL A 73 -11.22 10.24 0.67
CA VAL A 73 -12.63 10.56 0.97
C VAL A 73 -13.58 9.40 0.63
N HIS A 74 -13.28 8.59 -0.40
CA HIS A 74 -14.26 7.68 -0.98
C HIS A 74 -13.96 6.19 -0.83
N ALA A 75 -12.71 5.77 -0.67
CA ALA A 75 -12.31 4.36 -0.72
C ALA A 75 -13.03 3.49 0.33
N HIS A 76 -13.23 4.04 1.54
CA HIS A 76 -13.90 3.33 2.64
C HIS A 76 -15.34 2.92 2.29
N ARG A 77 -16.04 3.68 1.43
CA ARG A 77 -17.40 3.37 0.96
C ARG A 77 -17.46 2.10 0.13
N PHE A 78 -16.31 1.68 -0.40
CA PHE A 78 -16.13 0.46 -1.18
C PHE A 78 -15.39 -0.63 -0.39
N GLY A 79 -15.18 -0.44 0.91
CA GLY A 79 -14.48 -1.39 1.78
C GLY A 79 -12.96 -1.35 1.66
N PHE A 80 -12.39 -0.33 1.01
CA PHE A 80 -10.94 -0.18 0.89
C PHE A 80 -10.38 0.81 1.93
N GLY A 81 -9.22 0.45 2.49
CA GLY A 81 -8.45 1.31 3.38
C GLY A 81 -6.98 1.36 3.00
N LEU A 82 -6.30 2.42 3.45
CA LEU A 82 -4.86 2.59 3.30
C LEU A 82 -4.14 1.76 4.36
N SER A 83 -3.41 0.71 3.96
CA SER A 83 -2.80 -0.22 4.91
C SER A 83 -1.56 0.34 5.61
N PHE A 84 -0.76 1.14 4.89
CA PHE A 84 0.54 1.62 5.37
C PHE A 84 0.61 3.16 5.38
N PRO A 85 -0.14 3.84 6.28
CA PRO A 85 0.02 5.27 6.51
C PRO A 85 1.39 5.58 7.14
N ARG A 86 1.75 6.87 7.18
CA ARG A 86 2.98 7.34 7.86
C ARG A 86 2.94 6.89 9.33
N GLY A 87 4.03 6.27 9.80
CA GLY A 87 4.14 5.81 11.18
C GLY A 87 3.24 4.61 11.53
N ASN A 88 2.84 3.81 10.52
CA ASN A 88 2.10 2.57 10.76
C ASN A 88 2.83 1.64 11.75
N ALA A 89 2.06 0.89 12.54
CA ALA A 89 2.59 0.01 13.59
C ALA A 89 3.39 -1.21 13.06
N PHE A 90 3.31 -1.48 11.75
CA PHE A 90 3.98 -2.62 11.13
C PHE A 90 5.45 -2.31 10.77
N GLY A 91 5.85 -1.03 10.80
CA GLY A 91 7.21 -0.62 10.48
C GLY A 91 7.51 -0.54 8.97
N TYR A 92 6.52 -0.68 8.10
CA TYR A 92 6.69 -0.44 6.67
C TYR A 92 6.84 1.05 6.38
N VAL A 93 7.50 1.38 5.27
CA VAL A 93 7.48 2.74 4.75
C VAL A 93 6.05 3.20 4.44
N TYR A 94 5.88 4.51 4.28
CA TYR A 94 4.61 5.06 3.86
C TYR A 94 4.30 4.68 2.40
N GLU A 95 3.15 4.04 2.17
CA GLU A 95 2.73 3.55 0.85
C GLU A 95 1.37 4.14 0.43
N PRO A 96 1.29 5.40 -0.01
CA PRO A 96 0.02 6.05 -0.40
C PRO A 96 -0.72 5.34 -1.55
N TRP A 97 0.00 4.52 -2.31
CA TRP A 97 -0.54 3.77 -3.43
C TRP A 97 -1.24 2.46 -3.03
N HIS A 98 -1.01 1.93 -1.82
CA HIS A 98 -1.42 0.56 -1.44
C HIS A 98 -2.74 0.57 -0.66
N TRP A 99 -3.80 0.03 -1.26
CA TRP A 99 -5.15 0.00 -0.69
C TRP A 99 -5.65 -1.44 -0.59
N CYS A 100 -6.17 -1.83 0.57
CA CYS A 100 -6.61 -3.19 0.85
C CYS A 100 -8.09 -3.24 1.22
N PHE A 101 -8.79 -4.21 0.63
CA PHE A 101 -10.20 -4.46 0.93
C PHE A 101 -10.37 -5.25 2.23
N SER A 102 -11.30 -4.80 3.07
CA SER A 102 -11.74 -5.49 4.29
C SER A 102 -13.28 -5.60 4.31
N GLU A 103 -13.81 -6.82 4.50
CA GLU A 103 -15.26 -7.09 4.55
C GLU A 103 -15.93 -6.43 5.75
N THR A 104 -15.22 -6.35 6.87
CA THR A 104 -15.56 -5.46 7.95
C THR A 104 -15.23 -4.06 7.46
N GLY A 105 -16.24 -3.21 7.29
CA GLY A 105 -16.08 -1.75 7.37
C GLY A 105 -15.55 -1.41 8.75
N ASP A 106 -14.27 -1.73 8.97
CA ASP A 106 -13.74 -1.95 10.28
C ASP A 106 -13.74 -0.62 11.00
N ARG A 107 -14.31 -0.65 12.20
CA ARG A 107 -14.62 0.54 12.98
C ARG A 107 -13.38 1.35 13.39
N SER A 108 -12.19 0.90 13.02
CA SER A 108 -10.89 1.56 13.17
C SER A 108 -10.63 2.65 12.12
N PHE A 109 -11.29 2.64 10.94
CA PHE A 109 -11.11 3.71 9.95
C PHE A 109 -11.80 5.03 10.33
N ARG A 110 -12.73 4.99 11.29
CA ARG A 110 -13.37 6.21 11.84
C ARG A 110 -12.40 7.10 12.62
N ASP A 111 -11.27 6.56 13.07
CA ASP A 111 -10.26 7.34 13.81
C ASP A 111 -9.33 8.14 12.89
N PHE A 112 -9.30 7.82 11.59
CA PHE A 112 -8.56 8.62 10.60
C PHE A 112 -9.24 9.98 10.37
N GLU A 113 -10.58 10.05 10.42
CA GLU A 113 -11.32 11.33 10.34
C GLU A 113 -11.07 12.24 11.55
N SER A 114 -10.71 11.69 12.71
CA SER A 114 -10.44 12.50 13.91
C SER A 114 -9.06 13.17 13.92
N THR A 115 -8.11 12.70 13.09
CA THR A 115 -6.70 13.14 13.18
C THR A 115 -6.15 13.64 11.85
N ALA A 116 -6.72 13.23 10.72
CA ALA A 116 -6.30 13.69 9.40
C ALA A 116 -7.14 14.88 8.94
N ARG A 117 -6.84 16.07 9.51
CA ARG A 117 -7.17 17.34 8.84
C ARG A 117 -6.26 17.46 7.62
N PHE A 118 -6.74 17.01 6.47
CA PHE A 118 -6.17 17.43 5.20
C PHE A 118 -6.56 18.90 4.96
N PRO A 119 -5.62 19.78 4.56
CA PRO A 119 -5.91 21.18 4.29
C PRO A 119 -6.87 21.37 3.10
#